data_AF-A0A7G1NIB0-F1
#
_entry.id   AF-A0A7G1NIB0-F1
#
_cell.length_a   1.000
_cell.length_b   1.000
_cell.length_c   1.000
_cell.angle_alpha   90.00
_cell.angle_beta   90.00
_cell.angle_gamma   90.00
#
_symmetry.space_group_name_H-M   'P 1'
#
loop_
_entity.id
_entity.type
_entity.pdbx_description
1 polymer ?
#
loop_
_entity_poly.entity_id
_entity_poly.type
_entity_poly.pdbx_seq_one_letter_code
_entity_poly.pdbx_strand_id
1 'polypeptide(L)'
;MTGPRHHPAPPPPPLPPLEELLPCPCCGHRTLGELWAYEICPVCYWEEDPFQLRHPTSGGGPNHGLSLIEAQANYRRIGAVTEEMRRYVRPPRDDEPVDPGFRPADPGRDPFEQGPAHDPMPGDLTTLYYWRPTYWRRHLAP
;
A
#
# COMPACT_ATOMS: atom_id res chain seq x y z
N MET A 1 -30.00 25.24 29.78
CA MET A 1 -29.82 24.14 28.82
C MET A 1 -28.37 24.16 28.38
N THR A 2 -27.49 23.42 29.05
CA THR A 2 -26.06 23.34 28.71
C THR A 2 -25.87 22.21 27.70
N GLY A 3 -25.53 22.55 26.45
CA GLY A 3 -25.25 21.57 25.40
C GLY A 3 -24.04 20.68 25.76
N PRO A 4 -23.95 19.48 25.16
CA PRO A 4 -22.86 18.56 25.45
C PRO A 4 -21.54 19.15 24.97
N ARG A 5 -20.54 19.14 25.85
CA ARG A 5 -19.19 19.59 25.53
C ARG A 5 -18.59 18.57 24.55
N HIS A 6 -18.45 18.96 23.29
CA HIS A 6 -17.61 18.21 22.36
C HIS A 6 -16.15 18.38 22.78
N HIS A 7 -15.58 17.32 23.32
CA HIS A 7 -14.13 17.24 23.50
C HIS A 7 -13.49 17.07 22.12
N PRO A 8 -12.49 17.90 21.76
CA PRO A 8 -11.73 17.69 20.55
C PRO A 8 -11.04 16.32 20.62
N ALA A 9 -11.04 15.60 19.50
CA ALA A 9 -10.29 14.35 19.39
C ALA A 9 -8.81 14.62 19.72
N PRO A 10 -8.12 13.67 20.37
CA PRO A 10 -6.69 13.80 20.60
C PRO A 10 -5.95 13.96 19.26
N PRO A 11 -4.83 14.71 19.24
CA PRO A 11 -4.00 14.78 18.04
C PRO A 11 -3.56 13.37 17.64
N PRO A 12 -3.40 13.10 16.33
CA PRO A 12 -2.85 11.83 15.88
C PRO A 12 -1.47 11.61 16.52
N PRO A 13 -1.07 10.36 16.76
CA PRO A 13 0.26 10.06 17.29
C PRO A 13 1.35 10.68 16.40
N PRO A 14 2.51 11.04 16.97
CA PRO A 14 3.64 11.52 16.19
C PRO A 14 4.03 10.46 15.15
N LEU A 15 4.25 10.90 13.91
CA LEU A 15 4.73 10.03 12.84
C LEU A 15 6.08 9.40 13.24
N PRO A 16 6.34 8.15 12.87
CA PRO A 16 7.63 7.51 13.15
C PRO A 16 8.78 8.26 12.45
N PRO A 17 10.03 8.12 12.94
CA PRO A 17 11.21 8.62 12.25
C PRO A 17 11.24 8.19 10.78
N LEU A 18 11.61 9.09 9.86
CA LEU A 18 11.52 8.90 8.40
C LEU A 18 12.28 7.67 7.85
N GLU A 19 13.24 7.15 8.60
CA GLU A 19 13.99 5.92 8.27
C GLU A 19 13.16 4.63 8.47
N GLU A 20 11.96 4.73 9.06
CA GLU A 20 11.04 3.60 9.36
C GLU A 20 9.83 3.55 8.43
N LEU A 21 9.64 4.54 7.53
CA LEU A 21 8.50 4.55 6.62
C LEU A 21 8.57 3.44 5.57
N LEU A 22 7.46 2.74 5.43
CA LEU A 22 7.28 1.62 4.52
C LEU A 22 6.81 2.12 3.15
N PRO A 23 7.24 1.45 2.07
CA PRO A 23 6.80 1.82 0.73
C PRO A 23 5.33 1.47 0.51
N CYS A 24 4.59 2.44 -0.02
CA CYS A 24 3.27 2.18 -0.56
C CYS A 24 3.37 1.19 -1.73
N PRO A 25 2.62 0.08 -1.72
CA PRO A 25 2.71 -0.91 -2.79
C PRO A 25 2.16 -0.43 -4.14
N CYS A 26 1.39 0.67 -4.15
CA CYS A 26 0.87 1.27 -5.37
C CYS A 26 1.87 2.22 -6.04
N CYS A 27 2.44 3.17 -5.30
CA CYS A 27 3.30 4.20 -5.89
C CYS A 27 4.80 4.06 -5.60
N GLY A 28 5.17 3.19 -4.65
CA GLY A 28 6.55 2.94 -4.26
C GLY A 28 7.15 3.97 -3.31
N HIS A 29 6.53 5.14 -3.13
CA HIS A 29 6.99 6.15 -2.17
C HIS A 29 6.87 5.65 -0.74
N ARG A 30 7.86 5.97 0.10
CA ARG A 30 7.87 5.68 1.53
C ARG A 30 6.98 6.67 2.26
N THR A 31 5.75 6.27 2.53
CA THR A 31 4.73 7.14 3.12
C THR A 31 3.99 6.51 4.29
N LEU A 32 4.19 5.21 4.53
CA LEU A 32 3.38 4.44 5.46
C LEU A 32 4.14 4.25 6.78
N GLY A 33 3.55 4.64 7.90
CA GLY A 33 4.16 4.62 9.23
C GLY A 33 4.23 3.23 9.84
N GLU A 34 3.19 2.42 9.67
CA GLU A 34 3.08 1.09 10.25
C GLU A 34 2.48 0.11 9.25
N LEU A 35 3.02 -1.11 9.20
CA LEU A 35 2.36 -2.20 8.46
C LEU A 35 1.03 -2.51 9.16
N TRP A 36 -0.05 -2.81 8.41
CA TRP A 36 -1.35 -3.23 8.97
C TRP A 36 -2.15 -2.14 9.67
N ALA A 37 -1.72 -0.88 9.58
CA ALA A 37 -2.51 0.24 10.05
C ALA A 37 -3.57 0.70 9.04
N TYR A 38 -3.72 -0.01 7.91
CA TYR A 38 -4.65 0.33 6.82
C TYR A 38 -4.51 1.79 6.39
N GLU A 39 -3.27 2.26 6.33
CA GLU A 39 -2.98 3.65 6.05
C GLU A 39 -3.23 3.99 4.59
N ILE A 40 -3.85 5.14 4.36
CA ILE A 40 -4.07 5.68 3.01
C ILE A 40 -2.83 6.47 2.61
N CYS A 41 -2.19 6.05 1.53
CA CYS A 41 -1.04 6.75 0.98
C CYS A 41 -1.43 8.15 0.48
N PRO A 42 -0.86 9.25 1.01
CA PRO A 42 -1.21 10.61 0.59
C PRO A 42 -0.73 10.97 -0.82
N VAL A 43 0.14 10.14 -1.42
CA VAL A 43 0.69 10.37 -2.77
C VAL A 43 -0.19 9.79 -3.87
N CYS A 44 -0.81 8.64 -3.63
CA CYS A 44 -1.62 7.96 -4.65
C CYS A 44 -3.06 7.66 -4.23
N TYR A 45 -3.36 7.74 -2.93
CA TYR A 45 -4.65 7.41 -2.30
C TYR A 45 -4.98 5.91 -2.26
N TRP A 46 -3.99 5.04 -2.37
CA TRP A 46 -4.15 3.60 -2.09
C TRP A 46 -4.23 3.37 -0.58
N GLU A 47 -5.24 2.64 -0.12
CA GLU A 47 -5.30 2.12 1.26
C GLU A 47 -4.47 0.84 1.34
N GLU A 48 -3.47 0.85 2.23
CA GLU A 48 -2.62 -0.32 2.50
C GLU A 48 -3.49 -1.50 2.93
N ASP A 49 -3.42 -2.58 2.17
CA ASP A 49 -4.12 -3.81 2.49
C ASP A 49 -3.23 -4.99 2.10
N PRO A 50 -2.77 -5.78 3.07
CA PRO A 50 -1.86 -6.86 2.79
C PRO A 50 -2.50 -8.05 2.10
N PHE A 51 -3.82 -8.21 2.20
CA PHE A 51 -4.52 -9.17 1.36
C PHE A 51 -4.35 -8.79 -0.12
N GLN A 52 -4.55 -7.52 -0.48
CA GLN A 52 -4.31 -7.03 -1.83
C GLN A 52 -2.82 -6.94 -2.20
N LEU A 53 -1.88 -6.85 -1.23
CA LEU A 53 -0.45 -7.00 -1.51
C LEU A 53 -0.08 -8.46 -1.83
N ARG A 54 -0.68 -9.43 -1.13
CA ARG A 54 -0.53 -10.87 -1.36
C ARG A 54 -1.21 -11.32 -2.67
N HIS A 55 -2.35 -10.72 -3.00
CA HIS A 55 -3.17 -11.02 -4.16
C HIS A 55 -3.38 -9.76 -5.03
N PRO A 56 -2.34 -9.30 -5.76
CA PRO A 56 -2.36 -7.99 -6.43
C PRO A 56 -3.30 -7.88 -7.63
N THR A 57 -3.85 -9.00 -8.10
CA THR A 57 -4.90 -9.07 -9.12
C THR A 57 -6.31 -8.99 -8.53
N SER A 58 -6.46 -9.04 -7.20
CA SER A 58 -7.75 -9.08 -6.51
C SER A 58 -8.27 -7.67 -6.22
N GLY A 59 -9.55 -7.44 -6.53
CA GLY A 59 -10.31 -6.27 -6.07
C GLY A 59 -11.01 -6.46 -4.72
N GLY A 60 -10.74 -7.56 -4.00
CA GLY A 60 -11.49 -7.97 -2.81
C GLY A 60 -11.14 -7.28 -1.48
N GLY A 61 -10.31 -6.23 -1.49
CA GLY A 61 -9.91 -5.48 -0.29
C GLY A 61 -10.68 -4.15 -0.10
N PRO A 62 -10.18 -3.23 0.74
CA PRO A 62 -10.88 -1.98 1.06
C PRO A 62 -10.96 -1.00 -0.12
N ASN A 63 -10.15 -1.20 -1.16
CA ASN A 63 -10.02 -0.30 -2.31
C ASN A 63 -11.20 -0.42 -3.33
N HIS A 64 -12.42 -0.70 -2.86
CA HIS A 64 -13.67 -0.62 -3.63
C HIS A 64 -13.69 -1.36 -4.97
N GLY A 65 -13.11 -2.56 -5.04
CA GLY A 65 -13.06 -3.35 -6.27
C GLY A 65 -11.84 -3.08 -7.15
N LEU A 66 -11.01 -2.09 -6.82
CA LEU A 66 -9.77 -1.80 -7.53
C LEU A 66 -8.66 -2.75 -7.07
N SER A 67 -8.02 -3.45 -8.00
CA SER A 67 -6.84 -4.28 -7.71
C SER A 67 -5.56 -3.44 -7.59
N LEU A 68 -4.55 -3.99 -6.94
CA LEU A 68 -3.25 -3.31 -6.80
C LEU A 68 -2.58 -3.05 -8.16
N ILE A 69 -2.68 -4.00 -9.09
CA ILE A 69 -2.12 -3.82 -10.45
C ILE A 69 -2.82 -2.69 -11.20
N GLU A 70 -4.15 -2.61 -11.11
CA GLU A 70 -4.91 -1.51 -11.72
C GLU A 70 -4.57 -0.17 -11.08
N ALA A 71 -4.44 -0.13 -9.75
CA ALA A 71 -4.04 1.06 -9.01
C ALA A 71 -2.63 1.55 -9.41
N GLN A 72 -1.65 0.65 -9.53
CA GLN A 72 -0.31 0.96 -10.01
C GLN A 72 -0.33 1.54 -11.44
N ALA A 73 -1.13 0.93 -12.33
CA ALA A 73 -1.30 1.41 -13.69
C ALA A 73 -1.96 2.80 -13.73
N ASN A 74 -2.97 3.04 -12.90
CA ASN A 74 -3.62 4.33 -12.75
C ASN A 74 -2.66 5.39 -12.20
N TYR A 75 -1.94 5.11 -11.11
CA TYR A 75 -1.00 6.07 -10.55
C TYR A 75 0.04 6.52 -11.59
N ARG A 76 0.60 5.59 -12.36
CA ARG A 76 1.55 5.92 -13.45
C ARG A 76 0.95 6.79 -14.54
N ARG A 77 -0.36 6.70 -14.79
CA ARG A 77 -1.07 7.44 -15.84
C ARG A 77 -1.59 8.80 -15.35
N ILE A 78 -2.09 8.88 -14.11
CA ILE A 78 -2.88 10.02 -13.62
C ILE A 78 -2.43 10.58 -12.26
N GLY A 79 -1.45 9.94 -11.60
CA GLY A 79 -0.96 10.36 -10.29
C GLY A 79 -1.85 10.00 -9.10
N ALA A 80 -2.86 9.14 -9.30
CA ALA A 80 -3.73 8.64 -8.23
C ALA A 80 -4.30 7.26 -8.60
N VAL A 81 -4.91 6.57 -7.62
CA VAL A 81 -5.57 5.26 -7.82
C VAL A 81 -6.80 5.32 -8.71
N THR A 82 -7.53 6.45 -8.72
CA THR A 82 -8.65 6.74 -9.62
C THR A 82 -8.70 8.24 -9.95
N GLU A 83 -9.43 8.63 -11.00
CA GLU A 83 -9.60 10.05 -11.35
C GLU A 83 -10.30 10.83 -10.22
N GLU A 84 -11.29 10.22 -9.57
CA GLU A 84 -12.03 10.83 -8.47
C GLU A 84 -11.12 11.14 -7.27
N MET A 85 -10.22 10.21 -6.93
CA MET A 85 -9.36 10.35 -5.75
C MET A 85 -8.20 11.32 -5.93
N ARG A 86 -7.96 11.83 -7.15
CA ARG A 86 -6.95 12.88 -7.41
C ARG A 86 -7.16 14.14 -6.55
N ARG A 87 -8.38 14.37 -6.08
CA ARG A 87 -8.68 15.50 -5.18
C ARG A 87 -8.08 15.39 -3.78
N TYR A 88 -7.61 14.19 -3.39
CA TYR A 88 -7.07 13.90 -2.06
C TYR A 88 -5.57 13.61 -2.07
N VAL A 89 -4.94 13.54 -3.24
CA VAL A 89 -3.49 13.29 -3.34
C VAL A 89 -2.69 14.59 -3.28
N ARG A 90 -1.42 14.45 -2.91
CA ARG A 90 -0.40 15.50 -3.03
C ARG A 90 0.85 14.94 -3.74
N PRO A 91 1.71 15.80 -4.29
CA PRO A 91 3.04 15.37 -4.70
C PRO A 91 3.80 14.70 -3.54
N PRO A 92 4.68 13.72 -3.84
CA PRO A 92 5.61 13.18 -2.86
C PRO A 92 6.55 14.30 -2.37
N ARG A 93 6.96 14.21 -1.11
CA ARG A 93 7.98 15.10 -0.53
C ARG A 93 9.38 14.59 -0.86
N ASP A 94 10.38 15.45 -0.69
CA ASP A 94 11.79 15.10 -0.91
C ASP A 94 12.27 13.95 0.01
N ASP A 95 11.68 13.83 1.20
CA ASP A 95 11.94 12.79 2.19
C ASP A 95 11.07 11.54 2.04
N GLU A 96 10.25 11.45 0.99
CA GLU A 96 9.42 10.28 0.65
C GLU A 96 9.94 9.62 -0.64
N PRO A 97 11.20 9.14 -0.67
CA PRO A 97 11.75 8.55 -1.88
C PRO A 97 10.98 7.29 -2.28
N VAL A 98 11.02 6.97 -3.57
CA VAL A 98 10.60 5.65 -4.05
C VAL A 98 11.57 4.61 -3.51
N ASP A 99 11.05 3.50 -3.00
CA ASP A 99 11.89 2.38 -2.57
C ASP A 99 12.76 1.89 -3.75
N PRO A 100 14.09 1.77 -3.61
CA PRO A 100 14.98 1.54 -4.74
C PRO A 100 14.70 0.26 -5.55
N GLY A 101 14.10 -0.75 -4.92
CA GLY A 101 13.71 -1.98 -5.61
C GLY A 101 12.34 -1.92 -6.26
N PHE A 102 11.54 -0.88 -5.99
CA PHE A 102 10.15 -0.81 -6.40
C PHE A 102 10.00 -0.89 -7.91
N ARG A 103 9.03 -1.69 -8.32
CA ARG A 103 8.52 -1.81 -9.68
C ARG A 103 7.06 -2.24 -9.60
N PRO A 104 6.25 -1.96 -10.65
CA PRO A 104 4.92 -2.52 -10.74
C PRO A 104 4.93 -4.06 -10.66
N ALA A 105 3.84 -4.61 -10.14
CA ALA A 105 3.58 -6.04 -10.07
C ALA A 105 3.43 -6.60 -11.49
N ASP A 106 4.06 -7.74 -11.73
CA ASP A 106 4.06 -8.41 -13.02
C ASP A 106 3.71 -9.90 -12.81
N PRO A 107 2.46 -10.30 -13.09
CA PRO A 107 2.03 -11.70 -12.95
C PRO A 107 2.82 -12.71 -13.80
N GLY A 108 3.56 -12.27 -14.82
CA GLY A 108 4.44 -13.12 -15.62
C GLY A 108 5.81 -13.37 -15.00
N ARG A 109 6.21 -12.53 -14.03
CA ARG A 109 7.51 -12.59 -13.33
C ARG A 109 7.35 -12.98 -11.87
N ASP A 110 6.32 -12.49 -11.23
CA ASP A 110 6.08 -12.59 -9.79
C ASP A 110 5.15 -13.77 -9.50
N PRO A 111 5.59 -14.76 -8.71
CA PRO A 111 4.79 -15.94 -8.42
C PRO A 111 3.74 -15.61 -7.34
N PHE A 112 2.77 -14.76 -7.68
CA PHE A 112 1.64 -14.42 -6.82
C PHE A 112 0.79 -15.67 -6.52
N GLU A 113 0.16 -15.67 -5.35
CA GLU A 113 -0.75 -16.75 -4.98
C GLU A 113 -2.03 -16.71 -5.80
N GLN A 114 -2.40 -17.87 -6.33
CA GLN A 114 -3.60 -18.06 -7.14
C GLN A 114 -4.66 -18.78 -6.32
N GLY A 115 -5.92 -18.37 -6.47
CA GLY A 115 -7.04 -18.97 -5.74
C GLY A 115 -7.16 -18.47 -4.29
N PRO A 116 -7.99 -19.14 -3.45
CA PRO A 116 -8.14 -18.74 -2.06
C PRO A 116 -6.81 -18.88 -1.31
N ALA A 117 -6.57 -18.01 -0.32
CA ALA A 117 -5.39 -18.11 0.52
C ALA A 117 -5.37 -19.47 1.23
N HIS A 118 -4.39 -20.31 0.91
CA HIS A 118 -4.23 -21.63 1.55
C HIS A 118 -3.31 -21.54 2.77
N ASP A 119 -2.25 -20.74 2.66
CA ASP A 119 -1.27 -20.60 3.73
C ASP A 119 -1.64 -19.45 4.69
N PRO A 120 -1.28 -19.55 5.98
CA PRO A 120 -1.39 -18.41 6.89
C PRO A 120 -0.55 -17.25 6.37
N MET A 121 -0.92 -16.05 6.79
CA MET A 121 -0.13 -14.86 6.48
C MET A 121 1.28 -14.97 7.12
N PRO A 122 2.36 -14.55 6.45
CA PRO A 122 3.70 -14.56 7.04
C PRO A 122 3.76 -13.78 8.37
N GLY A 123 4.64 -14.20 9.29
CA GLY A 123 4.84 -13.46 10.54
C GLY A 123 5.52 -12.10 10.34
N ASP A 124 6.44 -12.01 9.37
CA ASP A 124 7.00 -10.76 8.87
C ASP A 124 6.36 -10.41 7.53
N LEU A 125 5.65 -9.30 7.53
CA LEU A 125 4.73 -8.93 6.48
C LEU A 125 5.39 -8.07 5.41
N THR A 126 6.59 -7.57 5.71
CA THR A 126 7.47 -6.97 4.70
C THR A 126 7.93 -8.00 3.66
N THR A 127 7.82 -9.30 3.96
CA THR A 127 8.08 -10.39 3.01
C THR A 127 7.01 -10.50 1.92
N LEU A 128 5.90 -9.77 2.00
CA LEU A 128 4.91 -9.69 0.92
C LEU A 128 5.34 -8.75 -0.22
N TYR A 129 6.33 -7.88 -0.01
CA TYR A 129 6.84 -6.99 -1.04
C TYR A 129 7.54 -7.77 -2.16
N TYR A 130 6.79 -8.07 -3.22
CA TYR A 130 7.22 -8.91 -4.35
C TYR A 130 8.46 -8.42 -5.10
N TRP A 131 8.77 -7.14 -4.99
CA TRP A 131 9.97 -6.56 -5.60
C TRP A 131 11.22 -6.71 -4.73
N ARG A 132 11.09 -7.09 -3.45
CA ARG A 132 12.22 -7.22 -2.54
C ARG A 132 12.86 -8.61 -2.61
N PRO A 133 14.17 -8.71 -2.36
CA PRO A 133 14.87 -10.00 -2.31
C PRO A 133 14.30 -11.01 -1.31
N THR A 134 13.64 -10.51 -0.26
CA THR A 134 13.01 -11.27 0.84
C THR A 134 11.58 -11.72 0.53
N TYR A 135 11.08 -11.51 -0.69
CA TYR A 135 9.72 -11.92 -1.06
C TYR A 135 9.50 -13.42 -0.78
N TRP A 136 8.49 -13.72 0.04
CA TRP A 136 8.25 -15.06 0.59
C TRP A 136 8.09 -16.16 -0.48
N ARG A 137 7.50 -15.82 -1.63
CA ARG A 137 7.30 -16.75 -2.76
C ARG A 137 8.36 -16.63 -3.85
N ARG A 138 9.44 -15.86 -3.65
CA ARG A 138 10.50 -15.65 -4.67
C ARG A 138 11.10 -16.94 -5.22
N HIS A 139 11.15 -17.99 -4.41
CA HIS A 139 11.66 -19.31 -4.79
C HIS A 139 10.80 -20.05 -5.83
N LEU A 140 9.59 -19.54 -6.13
CA LEU A 140 8.68 -20.06 -7.15
C LEU A 140 8.72 -19.28 -8.47
N ALA A 141 9.58 -18.26 -8.57
CA ALA A 141 9.71 -17.48 -9.79
C ALA A 141 10.28 -18.35 -10.94
N PRO A 142 9.85 -18.13 -12.19
CA PRO A 142 10.30 -18.89 -13.35
C PRO A 142 11.79 -18.70 -13.68
#